data_AF-A0A7C5EXU3-F1
#
_entry.id   AF-A0A7C5EXU3-F1
#
_cell.length_a   1.000
_cell.length_b   1.000
_cell.length_c   1.000
_cell.angle_alpha   90.00
_cell.angle_beta   90.00
_cell.angle_gamma   90.00
#
_symmetry.space_group_name_H-M   'P 1'
#
loop_
_entity.id
_entity.type
_entity.pdbx_description
1 polymer ?
#
loop_
_entity_poly.entity_id
_entity_poly.type
_entity_poly.pdbx_seq_one_letter_code
_entity_poly.pdbx_strand_id
1 'polypeptide(L)' 'MDATNALRDYALVSQRNEITEHHIYSRLARVTRDEANRRVLERIAGDELRHARYWQ' A
#
# COMPACT_ATOMS: atom_id res chain seq x y z
N MET A 1 20.31 -15.57 14.19
CA MET A 1 19.53 -14.40 13.75
C MET A 1 18.72 -13.93 14.93
N ASP A 2 18.91 -12.68 15.35
CA ASP A 2 18.20 -12.08 16.49
C ASP A 2 16.73 -11.85 16.10
N ALA A 3 15.80 -12.26 16.97
CA ALA A 3 14.36 -12.14 16.74
C ALA A 3 13.93 -10.69 16.48
N THR A 4 14.64 -9.74 17.08
CA THR A 4 14.43 -8.29 16.91
C THR A 4 14.70 -7.85 15.47
N ASN A 5 15.76 -8.40 14.85
CA ASN A 5 16.12 -8.07 13.47
C ASN A 5 15.10 -8.65 12.47
N ALA A 6 14.62 -9.87 12.71
CA ALA A 6 13.60 -10.48 11.87
C ALA A 6 12.26 -9.71 11.89
N LEU A 7 11.86 -9.20 13.07
CA LEU A 7 10.67 -8.35 13.20
C LEU A 7 10.82 -7.02 12.47
N ARG A 8 12.00 -6.40 12.56
CA ARG A 8 12.31 -5.16 11.86
C ARG A 8 12.30 -5.34 10.35
N ASP A 9 12.92 -6.40 9.85
CA ASP A 9 12.96 -6.71 8.42
C ASP A 9 11.55 -6.98 7.88
N TYR A 10 10.72 -7.69 8.64
CA TYR A 10 9.32 -7.90 8.29
C TYR A 10 8.52 -6.59 8.20
N ALA A 11 8.69 -5.68 9.16
CA ALA A 11 8.02 -4.38 9.14
C ALA A 11 8.44 -3.53 7.93
N LEU A 12 9.73 -3.52 7.59
CA LEU A 12 10.26 -2.82 6.41
C LEU A 12 9.74 -3.40 5.10
N VAL A 13 9.68 -4.73 4.98
CA VAL A 13 9.09 -5.41 3.81
C VAL A 13 7.61 -5.08 3.69
N SER A 14 6.87 -5.14 4.79
CA SER A 14 5.45 -4.80 4.82
C SER A 14 5.23 -3.35 4.38
N GLN A 15 5.94 -2.39 4.97
CA GLN A 15 5.88 -0.99 4.56
C GLN A 15 6.15 -0.79 3.06
N ARG A 16 7.17 -1.46 2.51
CA ARG A 16 7.50 -1.35 1.08
C ARG A 16 6.40 -1.90 0.19
N ASN A 17 5.76 -2.99 0.59
CA ASN A 17 4.64 -3.58 -0.15
C ASN A 17 3.46 -2.63 -0.17
N GLU A 18 3.07 -2.06 0.98
CA GLU A 18 1.97 -1.11 1.11
C GLU A 18 2.18 0.15 0.23
N ILE A 19 3.40 0.70 0.21
CA ILE A 19 3.75 1.83 -0.69
C ILE A 19 3.65 1.42 -2.16
N THR A 20 4.07 0.20 -2.49
CA THR A 20 4.01 -0.33 -3.86
C THR A 20 2.55 -0.46 -4.31
N GLU A 21 1.69 -1.01 -3.45
CA GLU A 21 0.26 -1.20 -3.72
C GLU A 21 -0.47 0.14 -3.84
N HIS A 22 -0.17 1.12 -2.98
CA HIS A 22 -0.66 2.50 -3.15
C HIS A 22 -0.41 3.03 -4.57
N HIS A 23 0.80 2.86 -5.10
CA HIS A 23 1.12 3.29 -6.46
C HIS A 23 0.44 2.46 -7.55
N ILE A 24 0.29 1.15 -7.36
CA ILE A 24 -0.42 0.27 -8.30
C ILE A 24 -1.89 0.70 -8.39
N TYR A 25 -2.58 0.78 -7.26
CA TYR A 25 -4.00 1.16 -7.22
C TYR A 25 -4.23 2.58 -7.74
N SER A 26 -3.34 3.53 -7.43
CA SER A 26 -3.39 4.89 -7.99
C SER A 26 -3.27 4.89 -9.52
N ARG A 27 -2.38 4.07 -10.09
CA ARG A 27 -2.23 3.94 -11.54
C ARG A 27 -3.44 3.26 -12.18
N LEU A 28 -4.00 2.24 -11.55
CA LEU A 28 -5.21 1.57 -12.01
C LEU A 28 -6.40 2.51 -12.00
N ALA A 29 -6.58 3.31 -10.93
CA ALA A 29 -7.63 4.32 -10.85
C ALA A 29 -7.57 5.29 -12.05
N ARG A 30 -6.36 5.79 -12.38
CA ARG A 30 -6.15 6.74 -13.48
C ARG A 30 -6.56 6.21 -14.85
N VAL A 31 -6.46 4.91 -15.10
CA VAL A 31 -6.82 4.29 -16.39
C VAL A 31 -8.23 3.69 -16.41
N THR A 32 -8.91 3.67 -15.27
CA THR A 32 -10.25 3.10 -15.12
C THR A 32 -11.32 4.08 -15.58
N ARG A 33 -12.13 3.68 -16.55
CA ARG A 33 -13.20 4.51 -17.13
C ARG A 33 -14.47 4.56 -16.27
N ASP A 34 -14.80 3.43 -15.64
CA ASP A 34 -15.96 3.36 -14.77
C ASP A 34 -15.69 4.14 -13.48
N GLU A 35 -16.56 5.11 -13.22
CA GLU A 35 -16.40 6.06 -12.13
C GLU A 35 -16.52 5.38 -10.76
N ALA A 36 -17.41 4.39 -10.62
CA ALA A 36 -17.58 3.67 -9.36
C ALA A 36 -16.32 2.85 -9.02
N ASN A 37 -15.79 2.14 -10.01
CA ASN A 37 -14.55 1.37 -9.87
C ASN A 37 -13.34 2.28 -9.62
N ARG A 38 -13.25 3.43 -10.30
CA ARG A 38 -12.19 4.40 -10.03
C ARG A 38 -12.16 4.83 -8.56
N ARG A 39 -13.32 5.20 -7.99
CA ARG A 39 -13.41 5.60 -6.58
C ARG A 39 -13.03 4.47 -5.61
N VAL A 40 -13.38 3.23 -5.94
CA VAL A 40 -12.96 2.06 -5.14
C VAL A 40 -11.44 1.94 -5.16
N LEU A 41 -10.80 2.04 -6.34
CA LEU A 41 -9.35 1.96 -6.48
C LEU A 41 -8.63 3.12 -5.77
N GLU A 42 -9.17 4.34 -5.84
CA GLU A 42 -8.64 5.50 -5.12
C GLU A 42 -8.71 5.31 -3.60
N ARG A 43 -9.82 4.76 -3.11
CA ARG A 43 -9.96 4.41 -1.69
C ARG A 43 -8.93 3.36 -1.28
N ILE A 44 -8.81 2.27 -2.02
CA ILE A 44 -7.81 1.22 -1.72
C ILE A 44 -6.40 1.83 -1.71
N ALA A 45 -6.04 2.62 -2.72
CA ALA A 45 -4.74 3.31 -2.75
C ALA A 45 -4.51 4.18 -1.50
N GLY A 46 -5.55 4.90 -1.05
CA GLY A 46 -5.49 5.69 0.18
C GLY A 46 -5.36 4.84 1.45
N ASP A 47 -5.92 3.63 1.46
CA ASP A 47 -5.85 2.70 2.58
C ASP A 47 -4.41 2.14 2.72
N GLU A 48 -3.78 1.70 1.63
CA GLU A 48 -2.40 1.19 1.67
C GLU A 48 -1.40 2.28 2.07
N LEU A 49 -1.63 3.53 1.66
CA LEU A 49 -0.78 4.64 2.14
C LEU A 49 -0.91 4.86 3.66
N ARG A 50 -2.08 4.61 4.24
CA ARG A 50 -2.26 4.68 5.70
C ARG A 50 -1.62 3.48 6.39
N HIS A 51 -1.70 2.28 5.81
CA HIS A 51 -1.00 1.10 6.32
C HIS A 51 0.52 1.28 6.29
N ALA A 52 1.08 1.78 5.21
CA ALA A 52 2.52 2.09 5.11
C ALA A 52 3.00 3.04 6.22
N ARG A 53 2.18 4.05 6.57
CA ARG A 53 2.46 5.01 7.65
C ARG A 53 2.33 4.38 9.04
N TYR A 54 1.51 3.35 9.20
CA TYR A 54 1.42 2.61 10.46
C TYR A 54 2.71 1.82 10.75
N TRP A 55 3.38 1.32 9.71
CA TRP A 55 4.66 0.62 9.82
C TRP A 55 5.88 1.55 10.04
N GLN A 56 5.68 2.87 10.07
CA GLN A 56 6.74 3.88 10.15
C GLN A 56 7.18 4.15 11.60
#